data_AF-A0A7C3L3V8-F1
#
_entry.id   AF-A0A7C3L3V8-F1
#
_cell.length_a   1.000
_cell.length_b   1.000
_cell.length_c   1.000
_cell.angle_alpha   90.00
_cell.angle_beta   90.00
_cell.angle_gamma   90.00
#
_symmetry.space_group_name_H-M   'P 1'
#
loop_
_entity.id
_entity.type
_entity.pdbx_description
1 polymer ?
#
loop_
_entity_poly.entity_id
_entity_poly.type
_entity_poly.pdbx_seq_one_letter_code
_entity_poly.pdbx_strand_id
1 'polypeptide(L)' 'MSTTEIKLNVHGILSDSASEAQIIILRDEKAVEILPIWVGVTEGNAIRFA' A
#
# COMPACT_ATOMS: atom_id res chain seq x y z
N MET A 1 17.46 -7.85 -19.47
CA MET A 1 16.91 -6.58 -18.95
C MET A 1 17.36 -6.48 -17.51
N SER A 2 18.04 -5.41 -17.12
CA SER A 2 18.37 -5.16 -15.72
C SER A 2 17.14 -4.54 -15.06
N THR A 3 16.56 -5.20 -14.06
CA THR A 3 15.42 -4.68 -13.30
C THR A 3 15.95 -3.79 -12.19
N THR A 4 15.65 -2.49 -12.25
CA THR A 4 15.94 -1.58 -11.13
C THR A 4 14.84 -1.74 -10.10
N GLU A 5 15.19 -2.17 -8.89
CA GLU A 5 14.26 -2.30 -7.77
C GLU A 5 14.19 -0.97 -7.00
N ILE A 6 12.98 -0.60 -6.58
CA ILE A 6 12.73 0.58 -5.75
C ILE A 6 12.13 0.14 -4.41
N LYS A 7 12.61 0.73 -3.31
CA LYS A 7 12.05 0.46 -1.99
C LYS A 7 10.83 1.35 -1.77
N LEU A 8 9.71 0.73 -1.40
CA LEU A 8 8.49 1.41 -1.00
C LEU A 8 8.19 1.13 0.47
N ASN A 9 7.57 2.09 1.15
CA ASN A 9 7.10 1.96 2.52
C ASN A 9 5.60 2.21 2.59
N VAL A 10 4.93 1.64 3.60
CA VAL A 10 3.51 1.92 3.86
C VAL A 10 3.36 3.37 4.31
N HIS A 11 2.65 4.16 3.51
CA HIS A 11 2.36 5.56 3.80
C HIS A 11 1.00 5.73 4.49
N GLY A 12 0.01 4.92 4.12
CA GLY A 12 -1.32 5.01 4.68
C GLY A 12 -2.23 3.86 4.26
N ILE A 13 -3.35 3.75 4.96
CA ILE A 13 -4.37 2.72 4.72
C ILE A 13 -5.72 3.40 4.66
N LEU A 14 -6.39 3.28 3.52
CA LEU A 14 -7.72 3.83 3.25
C LEU A 14 -8.76 2.72 3.20
N SER A 15 -10.01 3.02 3.54
CA SER A 15 -11.13 2.12 3.26
C SER A 15 -11.65 2.40 1.85
N ASP A 16 -11.91 1.37 1.05
CA ASP A 16 -12.56 1.52 -0.24
C ASP A 16 -14.08 1.58 -0.04
N SER A 17 -14.75 2.61 -0.57
CA SER A 17 -16.20 2.75 -0.43
C SER A 17 -16.98 1.84 -1.39
N ALA A 18 -16.33 1.32 -2.43
CA ALA A 18 -16.97 0.49 -3.45
C ALA A 18 -16.92 -1.02 -3.14
N SER A 19 -16.15 -1.43 -2.14
CA SER A 19 -15.93 -2.83 -1.79
C SER A 19 -15.61 -3.00 -0.30
N GLU A 20 -15.61 -4.24 0.20
CA GLU A 20 -15.14 -4.55 1.57
C GLU A 20 -13.59 -4.63 1.65
N ALA A 21 -12.87 -3.91 0.79
CA ALA A 21 -11.41 -3.90 0.74
C ALA A 21 -10.82 -2.66 1.42
N GLN A 22 -9.52 -2.74 1.72
CA GLN A 22 -8.70 -1.61 2.13
C GLN A 22 -7.63 -1.34 1.08
N ILE A 23 -7.28 -0.07 0.91
CA ILE A 23 -6.23 0.37 -0.02
C ILE A 23 -5.00 0.74 0.79
N ILE A 24 -3.92 -0.03 0.63
CA ILE A 24 -2.60 0.31 1.19
C ILE A 24 -1.89 1.20 0.19
N ILE A 25 -1.52 2.40 0.62
CA ILE A 25 -0.73 3.34 -0.17
C ILE A 25 0.74 3.10 0.15
N LEU A 26 1.49 2.59 -0.82
CA LEU A 26 2.94 2.43 -0.76
C LEU A 26 3.61 3.62 -1.45
N ARG A 27 4.71 4.11 -0.88
CA ARG A 27 5.44 5.26 -1.39
C ARG A 27 6.94 5.12 -1.19
N ASP A 28 7.74 5.57 -2.16
CA ASP A 28 9.19 5.71 -1.99
C ASP A 28 9.53 6.88 -1.04
N GLU A 29 10.79 7.00 -0.64
CA GLU A 29 11.21 8.06 0.29
C GLU A 29 11.04 9.47 -0.28
N LYS A 30 11.09 9.61 -1.62
CA LYS A 30 10.98 10.91 -2.30
C LYS A 30 9.54 11.26 -2.67
N ALA A 31 8.58 10.39 -2.40
CA ALA A 31 7.19 10.56 -2.81
C ALA A 31 6.95 10.68 -4.32
N VAL A 32 7.89 10.17 -5.12
CA VAL A 32 7.83 10.19 -6.60
C VAL A 32 7.02 8.98 -7.08
N GLU A 33 7.28 7.81 -6.49
CA GLU A 33 6.64 6.56 -6.89
C GLU A 33 5.56 6.19 -5.86
N ILE A 34 4.32 6.01 -6.32
CA ILE A 34 3.17 5.66 -5.49
C ILE A 34 2.52 4.42 -6.06
N LEU A 35 2.31 3.41 -5.21
CA LEU A 35 1.65 2.17 -5.58
C LEU A 35 0.50 1.88 -4.60
N PRO A 36 -0.77 2.02 -5.04
CA PRO A 36 -1.91 1.51 -4.30
C PRO A 36 -2.04 0.00 -4.49
N ILE A 37 -2.27 -0.74 -3.41
CA ILE A 37 -2.67 -2.15 -3.45
C ILE A 37 -3.96 -2.36 -2.66
N TRP A 38 -4.90 -3.10 -3.25
CA TRP A 38 -6.14 -3.50 -2.58
C TRP A 38 -5.90 -4.80 -1.83
N VAL A 39 -6.30 -4.83 -0.57
CA VAL A 39 -6.19 -5.99 0.31
C VAL A 39 -7.51 -6.20 1.06
N GLY A 40 -7.71 -7.40 1.62
CA GLY A 40 -8.83 -7.65 2.52
C GLY A 40 -8.69 -6.88 3.83
N VAL A 41 -9.80 -6.71 4.55
CA VAL A 41 -9.84 -6.01 5.85
C VAL A 41 -8.88 -6.64 6.85
N THR A 42 -8.77 -7.97 6.88
CA THR A 42 -7.89 -8.68 7.81
C THR A 42 -6.42 -8.37 7.54
N GLU A 43 -5.98 -8.44 6.29
CA GLU A 43 -4.60 -8.12 5.91
C GLU A 43 -4.29 -6.64 6.15
N GLY A 44 -5.19 -5.74 5.79
CA GLY A 44 -5.01 -4.31 6.02
C GLY A 44 -4.94 -3.96 7.51
N ASN A 45 -5.72 -4.63 8.36
CA ASN A 45 -5.60 -4.50 9.81
C ASN A 45 -4.28 -5.06 10.34
N ALA A 46 -3.81 -6.20 9.83
CA ALA A 46 -2.52 -6.76 10.22
C ALA A 46 -1.37 -5.78 9.90
N ILE A 47 -1.40 -5.12 8.74
CA ILE A 47 -0.42 -4.08 8.38
C ILE A 47 -0.56 -2.85 9.27
N ARG A 48 -1.80 -2.42 9.58
CA ARG A 48 -2.07 -1.25 10.44
C ARG A 48 -1.48 -1.39 11.84
N PHE A 49 -1.47 -2.60 12.39
CA PHE A 49 -1.07 -2.87 13.77
C PHE A 49 0.30 -3.57 13.89
N ALA A 50 1.03 -3.74 12.79
CA ALA A 50 2.38 -4.32 12.76
C ALA A 50 3.44 -3.37 13.33
#